data_AF-A0A5K0X2Z1-F1
#
_entry.id   AF-A0A5K0X2Z1-F1
#
_cell.length_a   1.000
_cell.length_b   1.000
_cell.length_c   1.000
_cell.angle_alpha   90.00
_cell.angle_beta   90.00
_cell.angle_gamma   90.00
#
_symmetry.space_group_name_H-M   'P 1'
#
loop_
_entity.id
_entity.type
_entity.pdbx_description
1 polymer ?
#
loop_
_entity_poly.entity_id
_entity_poly.type
_entity_poly.pdbx_seq_one_letter_code
_entity_poly.pdbx_strand_id
1 'polypeptide(L)' 'MGGPTWTVLLGRRDSLIANQSGANSDLPPPFLNLNQLITFFGNKGLSAQDMIALS' A
#
# COMPACT_ATOMS: atom_id res chain seq x y z
N MET A 1 -2.55 22.57 -3.47
CA MET A 1 -2.14 21.55 -2.49
C MET A 1 -2.64 21.99 -1.12
N GLY A 2 -3.80 21.50 -0.71
CA GLY A 2 -4.50 21.92 0.51
C GLY A 2 -5.19 20.73 1.19
N GLY A 3 -4.52 19.57 1.15
CA GLY A 3 -5.02 18.34 1.74
C GLY A 3 -4.91 18.34 3.27
N PRO A 4 -5.47 17.32 3.93
CA PRO A 4 -5.40 17.17 5.37
C PRO A 4 -3.94 17.02 5.84
N THR A 5 -3.66 17.45 7.07
CA THR A 5 -2.40 17.16 7.74
C THR A 5 -2.57 15.95 8.66
N TRP A 6 -1.51 15.17 8.84
CA TRP A 6 -1.50 14.06 9.77
C TRP A 6 -0.17 13.96 10.50
N THR A 7 -0.22 13.47 11.74
CA THR A 7 0.97 13.21 12.54
C THR A 7 1.69 11.98 12.00
N VAL A 8 2.96 12.14 11.64
CA VAL A 8 3.81 11.03 11.18
C VAL A 8 4.58 10.45 12.37
N LEU A 9 4.38 9.17 12.65
CA LEU A 9 5.14 8.45 13.67
C LEU A 9 6.57 8.17 13.18
N LEU A 10 7.56 8.49 14.02
CA LEU A 10 8.99 8.33 13.72
C LEU A 10 9.58 7.09 14.40
N GLY A 11 10.78 6.67 13.98
CA GLY A 11 11.53 5.55 14.57
C GLY A 11 11.60 4.29 13.71
N ARG A 12 11.10 4.32 12.48
CA ARG A 12 11.37 3.28 11.48
C ARG A 12 12.88 3.24 11.16
N ARG A 13 13.44 2.03 11.08
CA ARG A 13 14.85 1.79 10.74
C ARG A 13 14.97 1.36 9.28
N ASP A 14 16.09 1.69 8.67
CA ASP A 14 16.37 1.33 7.29
C ASP A 14 16.72 -0.15 7.16
N SER A 15 16.23 -0.79 6.09
CA SER A 15 16.63 -2.14 5.72
C SER A 15 18.01 -2.12 5.08
N LEU A 16 18.83 -3.15 5.35
CA LEU A 16 20.12 -3.35 4.69
C LEU A 16 19.98 -4.08 3.34
N ILE A 17 18.78 -4.58 3.01
CA ILE A 17 18.51 -5.42 1.86
C ILE A 17 17.26 -4.92 1.13
N ALA A 18 17.34 -4.82 -0.20
CA ALA A 18 16.20 -4.58 -1.06
C ALA A 18 15.51 -5.91 -1.45
N ASN A 19 14.18 -5.91 -1.57
CA ASN A 19 13.41 -7.08 -1.96
C ASN A 19 12.59 -6.83 -3.22
N GLN A 20 13.23 -6.99 -4.39
CA GLN A 20 12.57 -6.83 -5.69
C GLN A 20 11.47 -7.88 -5.93
N SER A 21 11.70 -9.13 -5.53
CA SER A 21 10.70 -10.19 -5.70
C SER A 21 9.43 -9.91 -4.90
N GLY A 22 9.59 -9.41 -3.66
CA GLY A 22 8.47 -8.98 -2.83
C GLY A 22 7.75 -7.77 -3.42
N ALA A 23 8.47 -6.82 -4.01
CA ALA A 23 7.83 -5.70 -4.71
C ALA A 23 6.97 -6.17 -5.89
N ASN A 24 7.46 -7.14 -6.68
CA ASN A 24 6.70 -7.70 -7.80
C ASN A 24 5.46 -8.49 -7.36
N SER A 25 5.45 -9.09 -6.16
CA SER A 25 4.29 -9.80 -5.63
C SER A 25 3.31 -8.92 -4.87
N ASP A 26 3.80 -7.85 -4.24
CA ASP A 26 3.04 -7.06 -3.28
C ASP A 26 2.50 -5.74 -3.86
N LEU A 27 3.02 -5.29 -5.01
CA LEU A 27 2.53 -4.11 -5.70
C LEU A 27 1.46 -4.50 -6.74
N PRO A 28 0.23 -3.95 -6.63
CA PRO A 28 -0.81 -4.22 -7.61
C PRO A 28 -0.50 -3.54 -8.95
N PRO A 29 -0.45 -4.28 -10.08
CA PRO A 29 -0.36 -3.67 -11.40
C PRO A 29 -1.64 -2.88 -11.77
N PRO A 30 -1.54 -1.90 -12.68
CA PRO A 30 -2.65 -1.00 -13.01
C PRO A 30 -3.80 -1.68 -13.76
N PHE A 31 -3.63 -2.93 -14.19
CA PHE A 31 -4.62 -3.72 -14.92
C PHE A 31 -5.36 -4.75 -14.05
N LEU A 32 -5.16 -4.74 -12.72
CA LEU A 32 -5.93 -5.59 -11.81
C LEU A 32 -7.41 -5.20 -11.78
N ASN A 33 -8.28 -6.19 -11.58
CA ASN A 33 -9.70 -5.95 -11.35
C ASN A 33 -9.99 -5.63 -9.87
N LEU A 34 -11.19 -5.09 -9.60
CA LEU A 34 -11.59 -4.63 -8.26
C LEU A 34 -11.43 -5.70 -7.16
N ASN A 35 -11.83 -6.94 -7.43
CA ASN A 35 -11.71 -8.03 -6.45
C ASN A 35 -10.24 -8.36 -6.12
N GLN A 36 -9.37 -8.28 -7.12
CA GLN A 36 -7.93 -8.46 -6.94
C GLN A 36 -7.33 -7.31 -6.14
N LEU A 37 -7.71 -6.05 -6.41
CA LEU A 37 -7.26 -4.91 -5.60
C LEU A 37 -7.71 -5.02 -4.14
N ILE A 38 -8.97 -5.39 -3.88
CA ILE A 38 -9.48 -5.60 -2.51
C ILE A 38 -8.63 -6.65 -1.78
N THR A 39 -8.28 -7.75 -2.46
CA THR A 39 -7.43 -8.80 -1.89
C THR A 39 -6.01 -8.30 -1.60
N PHE A 40 -5.42 -7.52 -2.51
CA PHE A 40 -4.08 -6.95 -2.36
C PHE A 40 -3.98 -5.99 -1.17
N PHE A 41 -4.95 -5.08 -1.03
CA PHE A 41 -5.02 -4.16 0.10
C PHE A 41 -5.31 -4.92 1.40
N GLY A 42 -6.19 -5.93 1.35
CA GLY A 42 -6.47 -6.82 2.47
C GLY A 42 -5.23 -7.57 2.99
N ASN A 43 -4.34 -8.01 2.10
CA ASN A 43 -3.06 -8.64 2.47
C ASN A 43 -2.12 -7.70 3.24
N LYS A 44 -2.31 -6.37 3.14
CA LYS A 44 -1.60 -5.35 3.92
C LYS A 44 -2.39 -4.85 5.12
N GLY A 45 -3.53 -5.49 5.43
CA GLY A 45 -4.41 -5.11 6.54
C GLY A 45 -5.26 -3.87 6.26
N LEU A 46 -5.40 -3.48 4.99
CA LEU A 46 -6.19 -2.31 4.57
C LEU A 46 -7.57 -2.76 4.07
N SER A 47 -8.59 -1.96 4.39
CA SER A 47 -9.96 -2.22 3.97
C SER A 47 -10.23 -1.74 2.53
N ALA A 48 -11.37 -2.13 1.96
CA ALA A 48 -11.81 -1.63 0.66
C ALA A 48 -12.04 -0.11 0.67
N GLN A 49 -12.40 0.48 1.82
CA GLN A 49 -12.53 1.93 1.96
C GLN A 49 -11.16 2.62 1.91
N ASP A 50 -10.14 2.01 2.53
CA ASP A 50 -8.77 2.53 2.48
C ASP A 50 -8.21 2.45 1.05
N MET A 51 -8.53 1.39 0.31
CA MET A 51 -8.18 1.27 -1.10
C MET A 51 -8.74 2.41 -1.95
N ILE A 52 -10.01 2.78 -1.75
CA ILE A 52 -10.65 3.90 -2.49
C ILE A 52 -10.04 5.25 -2.07
N ALA A 53 -9.70 5.42 -0.80
CA ALA A 53 -9.12 6.67 -0.31
C ALA A 53 -7.66 6.89 -0.77
N LEU A 54 -6.96 5.82 -1.15
CA LEU A 54 -5.53 5.83 -1.51
C LEU A 54 -5.27 5.64 -3.02
N SER A 55 -6.31 5.50 -3.85
CA SER A 55 -6.21 5.44 -5.33
C SER A 55 -6.18 6.82 -5.96
#